data_AF-A0A7K5CIY3-F1
#
_entry.id   AF-A0A7K5CIY3-F1
#
_cell.length_a   1.000
_cell.length_b   1.000
_cell.length_c   1.000
_cell.angle_alpha   90.00
_cell.angle_beta   90.00
_cell.angle_gamma   90.00
#
_symmetry.space_group_name_H-M   'P 1'
#
loop_
_entity.id
_entity.type
_entity.pdbx_description
1 polymer ?
#
loop_
_entity_poly.entity_id
_entity_poly.type
_entity_poly.pdbx_seq_one_letter_code
_entity_poly.pdbx_strand_id
1 'polypeptide(L)'
;LWLVAQVAQVALSSRLRTRRELGPGLYEHGVYDAGGSYCERGDVCCHGRDDACTVPYHDTLCYCDLFCNRTVSDCCPDFWEYCLGIPAPFPKAPGCARAGRNYPTGATYRENCNLCTCGPGGQWQCEDHACLMDGELIDAVNRGGYGWRAANYSQFWGMTLEDGIRHRLGTFRPSPTVMNMNEMHMNMDSNEVLPRHFDAAAKWPGMIHEPLDQGNCAGSWAFSTAAVASDRISIHSMGHMTPALSPQNLLSCDTRN
;
A
#
# COMPACT_ATOMS: atom_id res chain seq x y z
N LEU A 1 -35.67 18.02 -58.84
CA LEU A 1 -35.59 18.20 -57.37
C LEU A 1 -34.30 18.94 -57.08
N TRP A 2 -34.42 20.23 -56.72
CA TRP A 2 -33.34 21.19 -56.58
C TRP A 2 -32.69 21.07 -55.20
N LEU A 3 -31.36 20.99 -55.15
CA LEU A 3 -30.58 21.22 -53.93
C LEU A 3 -30.50 22.74 -53.68
N VAL A 4 -30.98 23.17 -52.50
CA VAL A 4 -30.89 24.57 -52.05
C VAL A 4 -29.66 24.69 -51.15
N ALA A 5 -28.67 25.46 -51.62
CA ALA A 5 -27.57 25.95 -50.80
C ALA A 5 -27.96 27.30 -50.19
N GLN A 6 -27.92 27.43 -48.86
CA GLN A 6 -28.03 28.72 -48.18
C GLN A 6 -26.66 29.09 -47.59
N VAL A 7 -26.14 30.20 -48.10
CA VAL A 7 -24.94 30.88 -47.61
C VAL A 7 -25.36 31.79 -46.46
N ALA A 8 -24.88 31.54 -45.24
CA ALA A 8 -25.10 32.42 -44.10
C ALA A 8 -23.92 33.39 -43.96
N GLN A 9 -24.20 34.68 -44.08
CA GLN A 9 -23.27 35.78 -43.85
C GLN A 9 -22.95 35.91 -42.36
N VAL A 10 -21.66 35.95 -42.01
CA VAL A 10 -21.20 36.23 -40.64
C VAL A 10 -21.16 37.75 -40.45
N ALA A 11 -22.12 38.28 -39.70
CA ALA A 11 -22.09 39.65 -39.21
C ALA A 11 -21.16 39.76 -37.99
N LEU A 12 -20.09 40.56 -38.10
CA LEU A 12 -19.24 40.95 -36.98
C LEU A 12 -19.99 41.95 -36.09
N SER A 13 -20.58 41.46 -34.99
CA SER A 13 -21.10 42.29 -33.92
C SER A 13 -19.98 42.61 -32.93
N SER A 14 -19.56 43.88 -32.88
CA SER A 14 -18.69 44.42 -31.83
C SER A 14 -19.45 44.43 -30.49
N ARG A 15 -19.31 43.36 -29.71
CA ARG A 15 -19.76 43.38 -28.30
C ARG A 15 -18.71 44.10 -27.47
N LEU A 16 -19.07 45.33 -27.06
CA LEU A 16 -18.45 46.04 -25.95
C LEU A 16 -18.32 45.08 -24.75
N ARG A 17 -17.10 44.94 -24.20
CA ARG A 17 -16.84 44.16 -22.99
C ARG A 17 -17.61 44.79 -21.83
N THR A 18 -18.77 44.22 -21.52
CA THR A 18 -19.45 44.46 -20.25
C THR A 18 -18.64 43.81 -19.13
N ARG A 19 -18.43 44.58 -18.07
CA ARG A 19 -17.79 44.17 -16.81
C ARG A 19 -18.50 42.92 -16.31
N ARG A 20 -17.81 41.77 -16.31
CA ARG A 20 -18.31 40.53 -15.70
C ARG A 20 -18.63 40.84 -14.24
N GLU A 21 -19.89 40.71 -13.86
CA GLU A 21 -20.30 40.66 -12.47
C GLU A 21 -19.63 39.45 -11.82
N LEU A 22 -18.90 39.71 -10.73
CA LEU A 22 -18.30 38.69 -9.89
C LEU A 22 -19.41 38.07 -9.03
N GLY A 23 -20.08 37.06 -9.58
CA GLY A 23 -20.82 36.10 -8.78
C GLY A 23 -19.88 35.23 -7.93
N PRO A 24 -20.39 34.56 -6.89
CA PRO A 24 -19.58 33.84 -5.89
C PRO A 24 -19.01 32.54 -6.47
N GLY A 25 -18.02 32.64 -7.35
CA GLY A 25 -17.36 31.51 -8.01
C GLY A 25 -16.10 31.01 -7.30
N LEU A 26 -15.80 31.51 -6.09
CA LEU A 26 -14.55 31.22 -5.38
C LEU A 26 -14.45 29.79 -4.83
N TYR A 27 -15.57 29.05 -4.77
CA TYR A 27 -15.66 27.75 -4.08
C TYR A 27 -15.96 26.55 -4.99
N GLU A 28 -16.38 26.79 -6.24
CA GLU A 28 -16.87 25.73 -7.12
C GLU A 28 -15.80 25.24 -8.13
N HIS A 29 -14.73 26.03 -8.31
CA HIS A 29 -13.71 25.80 -9.35
C HIS A 29 -12.26 25.92 -8.87
N GLY A 30 -12.04 26.13 -7.57
CA GLY A 30 -10.70 26.19 -6.97
C GLY A 30 -10.25 24.84 -6.38
N VAL A 31 -8.95 24.65 -6.28
CA VAL A 31 -8.36 23.55 -5.52
C VAL A 31 -8.56 23.83 -4.03
N TYR A 32 -9.55 23.19 -3.42
CA TYR A 32 -9.83 23.33 -1.99
C TYR A 32 -9.12 22.22 -1.21
N ASP A 33 -8.02 22.56 -0.55
CA ASP A 33 -7.46 21.75 0.53
C ASP A 33 -7.86 22.38 1.87
N ALA A 34 -8.91 21.83 2.47
CA ALA A 34 -9.47 22.30 3.74
C ALA A 34 -8.47 22.27 4.92
N GLY A 35 -7.40 21.49 4.81
CA GLY A 35 -6.47 21.21 5.90
C GLY A 35 -5.04 21.70 5.69
N GLY A 36 -4.71 22.30 4.55
CA GLY A 36 -3.35 22.69 4.22
C GLY A 36 -2.99 24.13 4.58
N SER A 37 -1.87 24.30 5.29
CA SER A 37 -1.19 25.58 5.56
C SER A 37 0.03 25.69 4.62
N TYR A 38 -0.10 26.38 3.49
CA TYR A 38 0.92 26.46 2.43
C TYR A 38 1.63 27.81 2.49
N CYS A 39 0.92 28.90 2.17
CA CYS A 39 1.43 30.25 2.32
C CYS A 39 1.76 30.57 3.79
N GLU A 40 0.94 30.07 4.71
CA GLU A 40 1.16 30.23 6.17
C GLU A 40 2.45 29.56 6.63
N ARG A 41 2.72 28.32 6.19
CA ARG A 41 3.90 27.57 6.64
C ARG A 41 5.21 28.19 6.17
N GLY A 42 5.20 28.80 4.99
CA GLY A 42 6.35 29.51 4.45
C GLY A 42 6.43 30.97 4.85
N ASP A 43 5.40 31.52 5.51
CA ASP A 43 5.18 32.96 5.69
C ASP A 43 5.41 33.76 4.39
N VAL A 44 4.84 33.25 3.29
CA VAL A 44 5.05 33.80 1.95
C VAL A 44 3.79 34.49 1.48
N CYS A 45 3.79 35.83 1.45
CA CYS A 45 2.73 36.63 0.85
C CYS A 45 3.32 37.80 0.06
N CYS A 46 3.30 37.73 -1.27
CA CYS A 46 3.98 38.71 -2.12
C CYS A 46 3.05 39.82 -2.61
N HIS A 47 3.52 41.08 -2.53
CA HIS A 47 2.72 42.28 -2.81
C HIS A 47 2.38 42.54 -4.31
N GLY A 48 2.88 41.71 -5.22
CA GLY A 48 2.63 41.79 -6.66
C GLY A 48 2.69 40.41 -7.31
N ARG A 49 2.66 40.35 -8.65
CA ARG A 49 2.92 39.10 -9.36
C ARG A 49 4.40 38.77 -9.23
N ASP A 50 4.69 37.60 -8.69
CA ASP A 50 6.05 37.11 -8.49
C ASP A 50 6.07 35.61 -8.77
N ASP A 51 6.62 35.23 -9.92
CA ASP A 51 6.65 33.84 -10.36
C ASP A 51 7.57 32.97 -9.45
N ALA A 52 8.39 33.59 -8.58
CA ALA A 52 9.18 32.89 -7.56
C ALA A 52 8.42 32.73 -6.23
N CYS A 53 7.28 33.40 -6.06
CA CYS A 53 6.44 33.36 -4.87
C CYS A 53 5.55 32.10 -4.86
N THR A 54 6.21 30.95 -4.77
CA THR A 54 5.61 29.63 -4.87
C THR A 54 5.96 28.75 -3.69
N VAL A 55 5.09 27.79 -3.40
CA VAL A 55 5.32 26.74 -2.42
C VAL A 55 4.95 25.37 -2.99
N PRO A 56 5.59 24.28 -2.53
CA PRO A 56 5.25 22.93 -2.96
C PRO A 56 3.81 22.55 -2.59
N TYR A 57 3.07 22.02 -3.57
CA TYR A 57 1.70 21.54 -3.42
C TYR A 57 1.54 20.20 -4.17
N HIS A 58 1.50 19.09 -3.42
CA HIS A 58 1.60 17.74 -3.98
C HIS A 58 2.84 17.59 -4.91
N ASP A 59 2.63 17.18 -6.16
CA ASP A 59 3.68 17.01 -7.18
C ASP A 59 3.88 18.28 -8.03
N THR A 60 3.28 19.41 -7.63
CA THR A 60 3.34 20.70 -8.35
C THR A 60 3.70 21.86 -7.42
N LEU A 61 3.71 23.08 -7.96
CA LEU A 61 3.86 24.32 -7.20
C LEU A 61 2.54 25.09 -7.21
N CYS A 62 2.24 25.80 -6.13
CA CYS A 62 1.16 26.79 -6.07
C CYS A 62 1.72 28.17 -5.72
N TYR A 63 1.00 29.24 -6.07
CA TYR A 63 1.42 30.63 -5.87
C TYR A 63 0.76 31.27 -4.65
N CYS A 64 1.52 32.12 -3.94
CA CYS A 64 1.09 32.90 -2.77
C CYS A 64 1.15 34.42 -3.03
N ASP A 65 1.04 34.84 -4.28
CA ASP A 65 1.23 36.22 -4.70
C ASP A 65 -0.11 36.94 -4.93
N LEU A 66 -0.10 38.28 -4.96
CA LEU A 66 -1.33 39.07 -5.11
C LEU A 66 -2.03 38.90 -6.47
N PHE A 67 -1.44 38.18 -7.43
CA PHE A 67 -2.10 37.81 -8.68
C PHE A 67 -3.24 36.81 -8.43
N CYS A 68 -3.14 36.03 -7.35
CA CYS A 68 -4.21 35.13 -6.89
C CYS A 68 -5.52 35.84 -6.54
N ASN A 69 -5.50 37.16 -6.32
CA ASN A 69 -6.73 37.95 -6.19
C ASN A 69 -7.51 38.09 -7.53
N ARG A 70 -6.94 37.67 -8.67
CA ARG A 70 -7.53 37.80 -10.02
C ARG A 70 -7.63 36.48 -10.78
N THR A 71 -6.75 35.51 -10.49
CA THR A 71 -6.69 34.19 -11.13
C THR A 71 -6.86 33.09 -10.09
N VAL A 72 -7.63 32.04 -10.42
CA VAL A 72 -8.09 31.03 -9.45
C VAL A 72 -7.43 29.65 -9.65
N SER A 73 -6.71 29.40 -10.75
CA SER A 73 -6.26 28.05 -11.09
C SER A 73 -5.00 27.57 -10.38
N ASP A 74 -4.01 28.46 -10.14
CA ASP A 74 -2.66 28.06 -9.72
C ASP A 74 -2.32 28.53 -8.29
N CYS A 75 -3.34 29.01 -7.57
CA CYS A 75 -3.17 29.63 -6.26
C CYS A 75 -3.20 28.62 -5.14
N CYS A 76 -2.41 28.87 -4.10
CA CYS A 76 -2.42 28.00 -2.94
C CYS A 76 -3.78 28.03 -2.23
N PRO A 77 -4.26 26.88 -1.72
CA PRO A 77 -5.57 26.78 -1.07
C PRO A 77 -5.80 27.75 0.10
N ASP A 78 -4.74 28.16 0.80
CA ASP A 78 -4.80 29.07 1.96
C ASP A 78 -4.50 30.55 1.64
N PHE A 79 -4.23 30.91 0.38
CA PHE A 79 -3.84 32.28 -0.01
C PHE A 79 -4.84 33.35 0.45
N TRP A 80 -6.14 33.14 0.22
CA TRP A 80 -7.17 34.13 0.58
C TRP A 80 -7.31 34.31 2.09
N GLU A 81 -7.20 33.23 2.86
CA GLU A 81 -7.34 33.26 4.31
C GLU A 81 -6.10 33.84 4.98
N TYR A 82 -4.91 33.41 4.56
CA TYR A 82 -3.63 33.83 5.16
C TYR A 82 -3.16 35.20 4.63
N CYS A 83 -3.05 35.37 3.30
CA CYS A 83 -2.45 36.57 2.71
C CYS A 83 -3.43 37.74 2.56
N LEU A 84 -4.73 37.49 2.38
CA LEU A 84 -5.75 38.54 2.27
C LEU A 84 -6.61 38.70 3.52
N GLY A 85 -6.53 37.79 4.48
CA GLY A 85 -7.37 37.80 5.69
C GLY A 85 -8.87 37.63 5.38
N ILE A 86 -9.21 37.09 4.20
CA ILE A 86 -10.59 36.87 3.79
C ILE A 86 -11.03 35.52 4.36
N PRO A 87 -11.99 35.50 5.30
CA PRO A 87 -12.47 34.25 5.86
C PRO A 87 -13.24 33.45 4.79
N ALA A 88 -13.15 32.13 4.86
CA ALA A 88 -13.90 31.27 3.96
C ALA A 88 -15.43 31.49 4.15
N PRO A 89 -16.24 31.71 3.09
CA PRO A 89 -17.70 31.80 3.17
C PRO A 89 -18.39 30.60 3.81
N PHE A 90 -17.72 29.44 3.88
CA PHE A 90 -18.16 28.32 4.69
C PHE A 90 -17.10 28.02 5.75
N PRO A 91 -17.49 27.83 7.04
CA PRO A 91 -16.55 27.39 8.05
C PRO A 91 -15.89 26.09 7.58
N LYS A 92 -14.56 25.99 7.73
CA LYS A 92 -13.82 24.76 7.46
C LYS A 92 -14.56 23.62 8.14
N ALA A 93 -14.99 22.62 7.38
CA ALA A 93 -15.61 21.44 7.97
C ALA A 93 -14.62 20.89 9.00
N PRO A 94 -15.02 20.72 10.28
CA PRO A 94 -14.12 20.26 11.31
C PRO A 94 -13.55 18.92 10.87
N GLY A 95 -12.24 18.91 10.60
CA GLY A 95 -11.52 17.69 10.30
C GLY A 95 -11.44 16.76 11.50
N CYS A 96 -10.78 15.63 11.32
CA CYS A 96 -10.53 14.69 12.39
C CYS A 96 -9.16 15.01 13.01
N ALA A 97 -9.07 15.04 14.34
CA ALA A 97 -7.79 15.18 15.04
C ALA A 97 -7.38 13.82 15.61
N ARG A 98 -6.24 13.27 15.16
CA ARG A 98 -5.75 11.96 15.62
C ARG A 98 -4.23 11.97 15.78
N ALA A 99 -3.74 11.45 16.92
CA ALA A 99 -2.32 11.38 17.24
C ALA A 99 -1.54 12.70 17.02
N GLY A 100 -2.17 13.84 17.31
CA GLY A 100 -1.58 15.18 17.12
C GLY A 100 -1.57 15.69 15.67
N ARG A 101 -2.24 15.02 14.73
CA ARG A 101 -2.40 15.44 13.33
C ARG A 101 -3.86 15.75 13.01
N ASN A 102 -4.08 16.71 12.12
CA ASN A 102 -5.40 17.06 11.61
C ASN A 102 -5.60 16.45 10.22
N TYR A 103 -6.76 15.88 9.99
CA TYR A 103 -7.14 15.18 8.77
C TYR A 103 -8.37 15.85 8.15
N PRO A 104 -8.35 16.21 6.87
CA PRO A 104 -9.49 16.84 6.21
C PRO A 104 -10.68 15.90 6.11
N THR A 105 -11.90 16.45 6.22
CA THR A 105 -13.14 15.68 6.07
C THR A 105 -13.20 15.06 4.67
N GLY A 106 -13.59 13.79 4.59
CA GLY A 106 -13.66 13.00 3.35
C GLY A 106 -12.35 12.33 2.94
N ALA A 107 -11.21 12.71 3.53
CA ALA A 107 -9.94 12.07 3.21
C ALA A 107 -9.83 10.68 3.85
N THR A 108 -9.24 9.76 3.09
CA THR A 108 -9.07 8.36 3.46
C THR A 108 -7.59 8.03 3.57
N TYR A 109 -7.22 7.34 4.65
CA TYR A 109 -5.85 6.99 4.99
C TYR A 109 -5.78 5.52 5.33
N ARG A 110 -4.67 4.88 4.95
CA ARG A 110 -4.44 3.48 5.30
C ARG A 110 -3.79 3.37 6.68
N GLU A 111 -4.47 2.68 7.58
CA GLU A 111 -3.95 2.30 8.88
C GLU A 111 -3.80 0.78 8.94
N ASN A 112 -2.55 0.33 8.83
CA ASN A 112 -2.24 -1.08 8.66
C ASN A 112 -2.99 -1.68 7.46
N CYS A 113 -3.88 -2.64 7.68
CA CYS A 113 -4.66 -3.27 6.61
C CYS A 113 -6.01 -2.57 6.34
N ASN A 114 -6.42 -1.65 7.21
CA ASN A 114 -7.73 -1.00 7.15
C ASN A 114 -7.64 0.38 6.49
N LEU A 115 -8.64 0.74 5.71
CA LEU A 115 -8.84 2.10 5.24
C LEU A 115 -9.70 2.88 6.25
N CYS A 116 -9.22 4.06 6.61
CA CYS A 116 -9.86 4.95 7.57
C CYS A 116 -10.18 6.30 6.93
N THR A 117 -11.46 6.67 6.95
CA THR A 117 -11.96 7.92 6.39
C THR A 117 -12.37 8.88 7.50
N CYS A 118 -11.97 10.14 7.36
CA CYS A 118 -12.51 11.20 8.21
C CYS A 118 -13.95 11.54 7.78
N GLY A 119 -14.92 11.04 8.53
CA GLY A 119 -16.33 11.29 8.32
C GLY A 119 -16.78 12.70 8.72
N PRO A 120 -17.99 13.09 8.31
CA PRO A 120 -18.58 14.37 8.69
C PRO A 120 -18.68 14.49 10.22
N GLY A 121 -18.30 15.65 10.76
CA GLY A 121 -18.31 15.91 12.20
C GLY A 121 -17.10 15.37 12.97
N GLY A 122 -16.00 15.06 12.28
CA GLY A 122 -14.75 14.63 12.92
C GLY A 122 -14.73 13.15 13.33
N GLN A 123 -15.67 12.34 12.83
CA GLN A 123 -15.71 10.90 13.12
C GLN A 123 -14.65 10.15 12.33
N TRP A 124 -13.80 9.37 13.01
CA TRP A 124 -12.82 8.52 12.34
C TRP A 124 -13.41 7.14 12.06
N GLN A 125 -13.74 6.87 10.81
CA GLN A 125 -14.43 5.64 10.41
C GLN A 125 -13.43 4.73 9.70
N CYS A 126 -13.08 3.61 10.33
CA CYS A 126 -12.18 2.61 9.76
C CYS A 126 -12.94 1.36 9.38
N GLU A 127 -12.45 0.67 8.35
CA GLU A 127 -12.70 -0.75 8.18
C GLU A 127 -12.25 -1.53 9.43
N ASP A 128 -12.90 -2.67 9.67
CA ASP A 128 -12.67 -3.53 10.85
C ASP A 128 -12.17 -4.92 10.42
N HIS A 129 -11.22 -4.96 9.48
CA HIS A 129 -10.56 -6.20 9.11
C HIS A 129 -9.50 -6.55 10.16
N ALA A 130 -9.47 -7.83 10.53
CA ALA A 130 -8.37 -8.36 11.30
C ALA A 130 -7.10 -8.28 10.44
N CYS A 131 -6.11 -7.51 10.88
CA CYS A 131 -4.83 -7.40 10.18
C CYS A 131 -3.91 -8.56 10.57
N LEU A 132 -3.11 -9.04 9.61
CA LEU A 132 -2.17 -10.14 9.84
C LEU A 132 -1.10 -9.76 10.87
N MET A 133 -0.64 -8.51 10.83
CA MET A 133 0.27 -7.94 11.81
C MET A 133 -0.50 -7.10 12.81
N ASP A 134 -0.59 -7.56 14.05
CA ASP A 134 -1.29 -6.88 15.14
C ASP A 134 -0.33 -6.70 16.33
N GLY A 135 -0.13 -5.45 16.73
CA GLY A 135 0.77 -5.08 17.84
C GLY A 135 0.27 -5.57 19.21
N GLU A 136 -1.03 -5.49 19.46
CA GLU A 136 -1.61 -5.96 20.73
C GLU A 136 -1.48 -7.48 20.87
N LEU A 137 -1.66 -8.20 19.76
CA LEU A 137 -1.46 -9.65 19.71
C LEU A 137 0.01 -10.02 19.93
N ILE A 138 0.95 -9.33 19.29
CA ILE A 138 2.40 -9.53 19.50
C ILE A 138 2.74 -9.35 20.98
N ASP A 139 2.27 -8.26 21.59
CA ASP A 139 2.50 -7.98 23.00
C ASP A 139 1.85 -9.04 23.90
N ALA A 140 0.64 -9.50 23.57
CA ALA A 140 -0.05 -10.56 24.29
C ALA A 140 0.71 -11.89 24.27
N VAL A 141 1.24 -12.29 23.11
CA VAL A 141 2.07 -13.49 22.97
C VAL A 141 3.35 -13.36 23.78
N ASN A 142 4.02 -12.21 23.69
CA ASN A 142 5.31 -11.97 24.35
C ASN A 142 5.22 -11.83 25.88
N ARG A 143 4.03 -11.61 26.43
CA ARG A 143 3.78 -11.72 27.87
C ARG A 143 3.87 -13.18 28.38
N GLY A 144 3.72 -14.16 27.50
CA GLY A 144 3.84 -15.58 27.83
C GLY A 144 5.27 -16.14 27.71
N GLY A 145 5.52 -17.30 28.35
CA GLY A 145 6.81 -18.00 28.32
C GLY A 145 6.79 -19.25 27.43
N TYR A 146 6.65 -19.09 26.11
CA TYR A 146 6.44 -20.21 25.17
C TYR A 146 7.71 -20.78 24.52
N GLY A 147 8.90 -20.28 24.91
CA GLY A 147 10.17 -20.66 24.28
C GLY A 147 10.46 -19.99 22.94
N TRP A 148 9.57 -19.09 22.48
CA TRP A 148 9.74 -18.23 21.31
C TRP A 148 9.13 -16.85 21.59
N ARG A 149 9.39 -15.87 20.72
CA ARG A 149 8.85 -14.50 20.80
C ARG A 149 8.24 -14.08 19.47
N ALA A 150 7.10 -13.40 19.52
CA ALA A 150 6.48 -12.76 18.37
C ALA A 150 7.20 -11.44 18.04
N ALA A 151 7.24 -11.08 16.76
CA ALA A 151 7.87 -9.85 16.28
C ALA A 151 7.04 -9.24 15.14
N ASN A 152 7.32 -7.96 14.85
CA ASN A 152 6.70 -7.28 13.71
C ASN A 152 7.53 -7.52 12.43
N TYR A 153 6.85 -7.81 11.33
CA TYR A 153 7.44 -8.10 10.02
C TYR A 153 6.85 -7.17 8.97
N SER A 154 7.68 -6.30 8.39
CA SER A 154 7.24 -5.29 7.42
C SER A 154 6.63 -5.90 6.16
N GLN A 155 7.08 -7.09 5.73
CA GLN A 155 6.54 -7.79 4.57
C GLN A 155 5.07 -8.23 4.74
N PHE A 156 4.57 -8.27 5.97
CA PHE A 156 3.19 -8.63 6.29
C PHE A 156 2.34 -7.41 6.70
N TRP A 157 2.97 -6.23 6.81
CA TRP A 157 2.27 -5.01 7.20
C TRP A 157 1.24 -4.61 6.14
N GLY A 158 0.02 -4.34 6.59
CA GLY A 158 -1.08 -3.97 5.72
C GLY A 158 -1.76 -5.12 4.99
N MET A 159 -1.38 -6.37 5.26
CA MET A 159 -2.12 -7.55 4.81
C MET A 159 -3.24 -7.89 5.81
N THR A 160 -4.41 -8.27 5.31
CA THR A 160 -5.47 -8.81 6.18
C THR A 160 -5.11 -10.23 6.64
N LEU A 161 -5.66 -10.68 7.76
CA LEU A 161 -5.51 -12.05 8.24
C LEU A 161 -6.06 -13.05 7.21
N GLU A 162 -7.18 -12.72 6.58
CA GLU A 162 -7.79 -13.54 5.52
C GLU A 162 -6.85 -13.70 4.33
N ASP A 163 -6.27 -12.61 3.83
CA ASP A 163 -5.29 -12.66 2.74
C ASP A 163 -4.04 -13.44 3.15
N GLY A 164 -3.57 -13.28 4.38
CA GLY A 164 -2.47 -14.04 4.94
C GLY A 164 -2.74 -15.54 4.89
N ILE A 165 -3.90 -15.97 5.38
CA ILE A 165 -4.30 -17.38 5.34
C ILE A 165 -4.42 -17.85 3.88
N ARG A 166 -5.09 -17.09 3.02
CA ARG A 166 -5.37 -17.46 1.64
C ARG A 166 -4.12 -17.56 0.77
N HIS A 167 -3.16 -16.67 0.96
CA HIS A 167 -2.01 -16.53 0.07
C HIS A 167 -0.70 -17.06 0.66
N ARG A 168 -0.56 -17.15 1.98
CA ARG A 168 0.67 -17.65 2.62
C ARG A 168 0.56 -19.10 3.06
N LEU A 169 -0.66 -19.66 3.17
CA LEU A 169 -0.89 -21.07 3.51
C LEU A 169 -1.46 -21.83 2.30
N GLY A 170 -0.68 -22.78 1.76
CA GLY A 170 -1.04 -23.47 0.52
C GLY A 170 -1.22 -24.98 0.61
N THR A 171 -1.02 -25.57 1.80
CA THR A 171 -0.99 -27.02 1.95
C THR A 171 -2.33 -27.52 2.49
N PHE A 172 -3.01 -28.38 1.74
CA PHE A 172 -4.23 -29.04 2.21
C PHE A 172 -3.92 -30.17 3.18
N ARG A 173 -4.91 -30.51 4.01
CA ARG A 173 -4.83 -31.66 4.90
C ARG A 173 -4.66 -32.94 4.05
N PRO A 174 -3.67 -33.80 4.36
CA PRO A 174 -3.49 -35.05 3.62
C PRO A 174 -4.71 -35.97 3.72
N SER A 175 -4.88 -36.83 2.71
CA SER A 175 -5.96 -37.83 2.70
C SER A 175 -5.79 -38.85 3.84
N PRO A 176 -6.87 -39.53 4.27
CA PRO A 176 -6.78 -40.57 5.30
C PRO A 176 -5.77 -41.67 4.97
N THR A 177 -5.60 -42.01 3.69
CA THR A 177 -4.60 -43.00 3.25
C THR A 177 -3.17 -42.54 3.54
N VAL A 178 -2.86 -41.26 3.28
CA VAL A 178 -1.53 -40.69 3.58
C VAL A 178 -1.33 -40.58 5.08
N MET A 179 -2.37 -40.17 5.82
CA MET A 179 -2.33 -40.10 7.28
C MET A 179 -2.14 -41.47 7.95
N ASN A 180 -2.47 -42.57 7.26
CA ASN A 180 -2.33 -43.95 7.74
C ASN A 180 -1.07 -44.67 7.20
N MET A 181 -0.13 -43.95 6.58
CA MET A 181 1.14 -44.55 6.16
C MET A 181 2.00 -44.89 7.39
N ASN A 182 2.60 -46.08 7.38
CA ASN A 182 3.53 -46.51 8.42
C ASN A 182 4.90 -45.88 8.23
N GLU A 183 5.65 -45.76 9.33
CA GLU A 183 7.04 -45.32 9.31
C GLU A 183 7.94 -46.26 8.48
N MET A 184 9.02 -45.71 7.94
CA MET A 184 10.06 -46.52 7.30
C MET A 184 11.01 -47.06 8.36
N HIS A 185 11.18 -48.38 8.40
CA HIS A 185 12.20 -49.02 9.21
C HIS A 185 13.55 -48.97 8.49
N MET A 186 14.47 -48.16 9.02
CA MET A 186 15.87 -48.13 8.58
C MET A 186 16.67 -49.16 9.40
N ASN A 187 17.44 -50.02 8.74
CA ASN A 187 18.38 -50.91 9.40
C ASN A 187 19.61 -50.08 9.81
N MET A 188 19.66 -49.65 11.07
CA MET A 188 20.83 -49.01 11.68
C MET A 188 21.76 -50.08 12.24
N ASP A 189 23.07 -49.90 12.09
CA ASP A 189 24.03 -50.78 12.75
C ASP A 189 23.92 -50.62 14.28
N SER A 190 24.13 -51.71 15.03
CA SER A 190 24.01 -51.70 16.51
C SER A 190 24.89 -50.66 17.24
N ASN A 191 25.94 -50.16 16.57
CA ASN A 191 26.85 -49.14 17.08
C ASN A 191 26.57 -47.74 16.54
N GLU A 192 25.56 -47.57 15.67
CA GLU A 192 25.25 -46.30 15.04
C GLU A 192 24.32 -45.48 15.92
N VAL A 193 24.83 -44.37 16.46
CA VAL A 193 24.09 -43.47 17.35
C VAL A 193 23.86 -42.15 16.63
N LEU A 194 22.60 -41.74 16.51
CA LEU A 194 22.23 -40.45 15.95
C LEU A 194 22.77 -39.31 16.83
N PRO A 195 23.29 -38.22 16.23
CA PRO A 195 23.85 -37.12 17.00
C PRO A 195 22.75 -36.35 17.75
N ARG A 196 23.09 -35.79 18.92
CA ARG A 196 22.16 -34.96 19.72
C ARG A 196 21.79 -33.63 19.03
N HIS A 197 22.62 -33.17 18.10
CA HIS A 197 22.43 -31.96 17.31
C HIS A 197 22.78 -32.28 15.85
N PHE A 198 21.93 -31.88 14.92
CA PHE A 198 22.14 -32.09 13.50
C PHE A 198 21.71 -30.85 12.72
N ASP A 199 22.58 -30.40 11.83
CA ASP A 199 22.30 -29.35 10.86
C ASP A 199 22.72 -29.85 9.48
N ALA A 200 21.76 -29.89 8.55
CA ALA A 200 21.97 -30.37 7.19
C ALA A 200 22.94 -29.46 6.41
N ALA A 201 22.89 -28.14 6.61
CA ALA A 201 23.76 -27.20 5.91
C ALA A 201 25.23 -27.36 6.37
N ALA A 202 25.43 -27.66 7.65
CA ALA A 202 26.76 -27.99 8.18
C ALA A 202 27.25 -29.38 7.72
N LYS A 203 26.35 -30.36 7.62
CA LYS A 203 26.69 -31.73 7.20
C LYS A 203 27.02 -31.82 5.71
N TRP A 204 26.32 -31.08 4.86
CA TRP A 204 26.51 -31.04 3.42
C TRP A 204 26.69 -29.60 2.92
N PRO A 205 27.88 -28.99 3.17
CA PRO A 205 28.13 -27.61 2.80
C PRO A 205 27.97 -27.37 1.29
N GLY A 206 27.22 -26.33 0.93
CA GLY A 206 26.94 -25.96 -0.47
C GLY A 206 25.96 -26.88 -1.21
N MET A 207 25.36 -27.86 -0.52
CA MET A 207 24.36 -28.78 -1.10
C MET A 207 22.94 -28.54 -0.60
N ILE A 208 22.78 -27.67 0.41
CA ILE A 208 21.49 -27.19 0.92
C ILE A 208 21.26 -25.79 0.35
N HIS A 209 20.18 -25.61 -0.40
CA HIS A 209 19.86 -24.34 -1.02
C HIS A 209 19.24 -23.35 -0.02
N GLU A 210 19.36 -22.06 -0.32
CA GLU A 210 18.81 -20.99 0.50
C GLU A 210 17.27 -21.01 0.52
N PRO A 211 16.64 -20.47 1.59
CA PRO A 211 15.19 -20.31 1.66
C PRO A 211 14.62 -19.52 0.48
N LEU A 212 13.49 -19.99 -0.05
CA LEU A 212 12.76 -19.36 -1.15
C LEU A 212 11.53 -18.59 -0.65
N ASP A 213 11.18 -17.48 -1.30
CA ASP A 213 9.93 -16.75 -1.04
C ASP A 213 8.84 -17.19 -2.02
N GLN A 214 7.74 -17.75 -1.50
CA GLN A 214 6.57 -18.12 -2.29
C GLN A 214 5.74 -16.92 -2.75
N GLY A 215 6.01 -15.72 -2.22
CA GLY A 215 5.22 -14.52 -2.47
C GLY A 215 3.79 -14.64 -1.96
N ASN A 216 2.87 -13.89 -2.57
CA ASN A 216 1.43 -13.99 -2.27
C ASN A 216 0.75 -15.10 -3.11
N CYS A 217 1.40 -16.26 -3.17
CA CYS A 217 0.89 -17.47 -3.79
C CYS A 217 0.81 -18.56 -2.74
N ALA A 218 -0.33 -19.26 -2.68
CA ALA A 218 -0.56 -20.42 -1.82
C ALA A 218 0.22 -21.66 -2.32
N GLY A 219 1.51 -21.49 -2.59
CA GLY A 219 2.38 -22.46 -3.26
C GLY A 219 3.34 -23.19 -2.32
N SER A 220 3.19 -23.06 -1.00
CA SER A 220 4.10 -23.65 -0.01
C SER A 220 4.41 -25.12 -0.28
N TRP A 221 3.42 -25.92 -0.70
CA TRP A 221 3.58 -27.34 -1.05
C TRP A 221 4.55 -27.58 -2.22
N ALA A 222 4.51 -26.71 -3.24
CA ALA A 222 5.37 -26.80 -4.42
C ALA A 222 6.79 -26.34 -4.09
N PHE A 223 6.91 -25.25 -3.33
CA PHE A 223 8.19 -24.71 -2.88
C PHE A 223 8.93 -25.69 -1.98
N SER A 224 8.26 -26.27 -0.98
CA SER A 224 8.87 -27.27 -0.10
C SER A 224 9.31 -28.52 -0.87
N THR A 225 8.48 -28.98 -1.81
CA THR A 225 8.78 -30.18 -2.61
C THR A 225 9.98 -29.95 -3.53
N ALA A 226 10.00 -28.84 -4.27
CA ALA A 226 11.09 -28.51 -5.17
C ALA A 226 12.40 -28.24 -4.40
N ALA A 227 12.36 -27.56 -3.26
CA ALA A 227 13.53 -27.31 -2.42
C ALA A 227 14.15 -28.61 -1.91
N VAL A 228 13.36 -29.49 -1.29
CA VAL A 228 13.85 -30.78 -0.78
C VAL A 228 14.38 -31.66 -1.91
N ALA A 229 13.70 -31.72 -3.07
CA ALA A 229 14.17 -32.49 -4.20
C ALA A 229 15.50 -31.94 -4.77
N SER A 230 15.67 -30.62 -4.80
CA SER A 230 16.92 -29.96 -5.21
C SER A 230 18.08 -30.35 -4.29
N ASP A 231 17.89 -30.22 -2.98
CA ASP A 231 18.91 -30.58 -1.97
C ASP A 231 19.28 -32.06 -2.05
N ARG A 232 18.27 -32.93 -2.21
CA ARG A 232 18.50 -34.38 -2.32
C ARG A 232 19.28 -34.76 -3.56
N ILE A 233 19.05 -34.12 -4.71
CA ILE A 233 19.86 -34.34 -5.92
C ILE A 233 21.31 -33.92 -5.65
N SER A 234 21.53 -32.78 -5.00
CA SER A 234 22.87 -32.33 -4.59
C SER A 234 23.58 -33.35 -3.71
N ILE A 235 22.92 -33.82 -2.66
CA ILE A 235 23.49 -34.79 -1.71
C ILE A 235 23.77 -36.13 -2.39
N HIS A 236 22.80 -36.69 -3.14
CA HIS A 236 22.94 -38.00 -3.78
C HIS A 236 23.93 -38.00 -4.94
N SER A 237 24.13 -36.85 -5.60
CA SER A 237 25.17 -36.67 -6.61
C SER A 237 26.54 -36.34 -6.01
N MET A 238 26.69 -36.33 -4.68
CA MET A 238 27.92 -35.93 -4.00
C MET A 238 28.41 -34.53 -4.42
N GLY A 239 27.48 -33.62 -4.73
CA GLY A 239 27.77 -32.26 -5.18
C GLY A 239 28.12 -32.13 -6.67
N HIS A 240 28.10 -33.21 -7.46
CA HIS A 240 28.34 -33.12 -8.91
C HIS A 240 27.24 -32.36 -9.65
N MET A 241 26.04 -32.30 -9.08
CA MET A 241 24.91 -31.54 -9.62
C MET A 241 24.20 -30.80 -8.49
N THR A 242 24.01 -29.49 -8.63
CA THR A 242 23.28 -28.67 -7.65
C THR A 242 22.15 -27.90 -8.34
N PRO A 243 21.13 -28.59 -8.88
CA PRO A 243 20.07 -27.92 -9.62
C PRO A 243 19.09 -27.26 -8.65
N ALA A 244 18.71 -26.01 -8.92
CA ALA A 244 17.54 -25.39 -8.33
C ALA A 244 16.30 -25.79 -9.15
N LEU A 245 15.54 -26.77 -8.68
CA LEU A 245 14.31 -27.22 -9.35
C LEU A 245 13.22 -26.16 -9.27
N SER A 246 12.41 -26.05 -10.32
CA SER A 246 11.40 -24.99 -10.47
C SER A 246 10.11 -25.30 -9.69
N PRO A 247 9.78 -24.52 -8.63
CA PRO A 247 8.46 -24.61 -8.00
C PRO A 247 7.34 -24.18 -8.96
N GLN A 248 7.62 -23.23 -9.85
CA GLN A 248 6.66 -22.73 -10.83
C GLN A 248 6.17 -23.83 -11.77
N ASN A 249 7.05 -24.77 -12.15
CA ASN A 249 6.64 -25.90 -12.98
C ASN A 249 5.63 -26.79 -12.25
N LEU A 250 5.81 -27.05 -10.96
CA LEU A 250 4.83 -27.79 -10.15
C LEU A 250 3.51 -27.02 -10.06
N LEU A 251 3.57 -25.71 -9.80
CA LEU A 251 2.37 -24.86 -9.68
C LEU A 251 1.55 -24.76 -10.97
N SER A 252 2.20 -24.72 -12.13
CA SER A 252 1.52 -24.50 -13.41
C SER A 252 1.12 -25.79 -14.13
N CYS A 253 1.84 -26.88 -13.92
CA CYS A 253 1.69 -28.10 -14.72
C CYS A 253 1.07 -29.27 -13.95
N ASP A 254 1.09 -29.25 -12.62
CA ASP A 254 0.42 -30.29 -11.83
C ASP A 254 -1.08 -30.05 -11.79
N THR A 255 -1.82 -30.85 -12.54
CA THR A 255 -3.28 -30.75 -12.68
C THR A 255 -4.04 -31.63 -11.67
N ARG A 256 -3.34 -32.31 -10.75
CA ARG A 256 -3.92 -33.32 -9.86
C ARG A 256 -3.81 -33.00 -8.37
N ASN A 257 -3.33 -31.81 -7.99
CA ASN A 257 -3.29 -31.35 -6.60
C ASN A 257 -4.57 -30.68 -6.13
#